data_AF-A0A699GFJ9-F1
#
_entry.id   AF-A0A699GFJ9-F1
#
_cell.length_a   1.000
_cell.length_b   1.000
_cell.length_c   1.000
_cell.angle_alpha   90.00
_cell.angle_beta   90.00
_cell.angle_gamma   90.00
#
_symmetry.space_group_name_H-M   'P 1'
#
loop_
_entity.id
_entity.type
_entity.pdbx_description
1 polymer ?
#
loop_
_entity_poly.entity_id
_entity_poly.type
_entity_poly.pdbx_seq_one_letter_code
_entity_poly.pdbx_strand_id
1 'polypeptide(L)'
;MQDCLESEKRQESTIQLFLYYSSAGKAVYQFFPNAKIKNKLTQNFRSLHLQAVQKILSEFSCKTIPSVKDPEQLFSTLLLPFIKRSVAVVLQPHLPQIRNALDEVSSAVNTVIELGKLKNIRVGIDVDENIDRMLSNFDFHIDDGIKTSANSKGSGLQAATILSSLKWIGTEERKNGRETIWLLEEPESYLHPELAKSCVAIIEDLSELNHVVITTHAVSFVGHQPDQIYEVAIGSAGTIAKQCQTYSEATSSIRKSLGLRYSDFFQLGKANLLVEGVSDREILSWALSRIKPHRGKNEFPLLRQATIMDFTGVSSLKDFLKHSYDFIRNEVATFIILDGDEAGVDAANALNRFFSNKAIPFSPNKDYAVLPKGFPIEGLFPDKFIVEMHENHPGWFSNFNADMHMNVLAFSLKDGSKGSMQRALMARAEKETEEVGNYVWAKEFILLFQLAEKQLARKIEEIFPSEINFLKIKS
;
A
#
# COMPACT_ATOMS: atom_id res chain seq x y z
N MET A 1 42.38 27.89 6.33
CA MET A 1 42.04 27.58 4.92
C MET A 1 42.00 28.81 4.03
N GLN A 2 41.35 29.92 4.44
CA GLN A 2 41.27 31.15 3.64
C GLN A 2 42.66 31.72 3.26
N ASP A 3 43.66 31.64 4.15
CA ASP A 3 45.02 32.15 3.89
C ASP A 3 45.74 31.49 2.70
N CYS A 4 45.28 30.29 2.32
CA CYS A 4 45.80 29.53 1.17
C CYS A 4 45.20 29.98 -0.17
N LEU A 5 44.15 30.79 -0.16
CA LEU A 5 43.50 31.32 -1.36
C LEU A 5 44.25 32.55 -1.88
N GLU A 6 44.19 32.81 -3.19
CA GLU A 6 44.78 34.00 -3.81
C GLU A 6 44.00 35.28 -3.49
N SER A 7 42.69 35.15 -3.24
CA SER A 7 41.79 36.25 -2.85
C SER A 7 41.17 35.94 -1.49
N GLU A 8 41.20 36.91 -0.58
CA GLU A 8 40.46 36.83 0.68
C GLU A 8 38.96 36.76 0.42
N LYS A 9 38.28 35.82 1.09
CA LYS A 9 36.81 35.77 1.12
C LYS A 9 36.31 36.36 2.43
N ARG A 10 35.16 37.03 2.41
CA ARG A 10 34.51 37.54 3.62
C ARG A 10 34.30 36.40 4.62
N GLN A 11 34.53 36.66 5.89
CA GLN A 11 34.11 35.77 6.96
C GLN A 11 32.59 35.87 7.09
N GLU A 12 31.91 34.76 6.82
CA GLU A 12 30.47 34.60 7.01
C GLU A 12 30.22 33.68 8.21
N SER A 13 29.08 33.86 8.89
CA SER A 13 28.67 33.00 10.01
C SER A 13 28.24 31.60 9.56
N THR A 14 28.09 31.39 8.25
CA THR A 14 27.68 30.14 7.63
C THR A 14 28.81 29.57 6.76
N ILE A 15 28.97 28.26 6.78
CA ILE A 15 29.92 27.53 5.95
C ILE A 15 29.13 26.75 4.91
N GLN A 16 29.47 26.91 3.63
CA GLN A 16 28.87 26.13 2.55
C GLN A 16 29.84 25.05 2.08
N LEU A 17 29.39 23.79 2.11
CA LEU A 17 30.11 22.67 1.54
C LEU A 17 29.36 22.16 0.31
N PHE A 18 29.96 22.30 -0.86
CA PHE A 18 29.40 21.79 -2.10
C PHE A 18 29.80 20.33 -2.29
N LEU A 19 28.83 19.49 -2.65
CA LEU A 19 29.03 18.10 -3.04
C LEU A 19 28.62 17.95 -4.50
N TYR A 20 29.52 17.41 -5.32
CA TYR A 20 29.19 16.95 -6.67
C TYR A 20 29.86 15.61 -6.93
N TYR A 21 29.34 14.87 -7.91
CA TYR A 21 29.93 13.61 -8.35
C TYR A 21 30.70 13.85 -9.66
N SER A 22 31.92 13.32 -9.74
CA SER A 22 32.66 13.34 -11.00
C SER A 22 31.99 12.45 -12.05
N SER A 23 32.39 12.58 -13.32
CA SER A 23 31.95 11.67 -14.39
C SER A 23 32.28 10.19 -14.13
N ALA A 24 33.21 9.91 -13.20
CA ALA A 24 33.55 8.57 -12.74
C ALA A 24 32.79 8.15 -11.46
N GLY A 25 31.77 8.91 -11.03
CA GLY A 25 30.94 8.61 -9.86
C GLY A 25 31.61 8.89 -8.52
N LYS A 26 32.74 9.61 -8.47
CA LYS A 26 33.45 9.91 -7.22
C LYS A 26 32.87 11.18 -6.59
N ALA A 27 32.48 11.10 -5.32
CA ALA A 27 32.08 12.26 -4.52
C ALA A 27 33.25 13.25 -4.36
N VAL A 28 32.99 14.52 -4.66
CA VAL A 28 33.93 15.63 -4.50
C VAL A 28 33.30 16.69 -3.62
N TYR A 29 33.97 16.96 -2.50
CA TYR A 29 33.60 17.97 -1.53
C TYR A 29 34.41 19.25 -1.79
N GLN A 30 33.77 20.41 -1.74
CA GLN A 30 34.43 21.68 -1.99
C GLN A 30 33.83 22.83 -1.17
N PHE A 31 34.63 23.48 -0.32
CA PHE A 31 34.20 24.69 0.41
C PHE A 31 34.29 25.98 -0.42
N PHE A 32 35.22 26.05 -1.37
CA PHE A 32 35.48 27.26 -2.15
C PHE A 32 35.42 26.94 -3.65
N PRO A 33 34.21 26.86 -4.25
CA PRO A 33 34.07 26.73 -5.69
C PRO A 33 34.72 27.93 -6.39
N ASN A 34 35.42 27.66 -7.50
CA ASN A 34 36.08 28.63 -8.37
C ASN A 34 37.18 29.52 -7.73
N ALA A 35 37.62 29.22 -6.51
CA ALA A 35 38.71 29.97 -5.88
C ALA A 35 40.09 29.46 -6.33
N LYS A 36 40.99 30.39 -6.69
CA LYS A 36 42.39 30.05 -7.00
C LYS A 36 43.19 29.87 -5.71
N ILE A 37 44.00 28.82 -5.68
CA ILE A 37 44.83 28.44 -4.53
C ILE A 37 46.28 28.86 -4.83
N LYS A 38 46.95 29.50 -3.87
CA LYS A 38 48.37 29.86 -3.99
C LYS A 38 49.21 28.61 -4.26
N ASN A 39 49.94 28.56 -5.37
CA ASN A 39 50.70 27.39 -5.82
C ASN A 39 51.63 26.76 -4.75
N LYS A 40 52.21 27.58 -3.85
CA LYS A 40 53.09 27.09 -2.77
C LYS A 40 52.35 26.42 -1.61
N LEU A 41 51.03 26.61 -1.49
CA LEU A 41 50.21 26.17 -0.35
C LEU A 41 49.18 25.09 -0.73
N THR A 42 49.23 24.57 -1.96
CA THR A 42 48.23 23.60 -2.46
C THR A 42 48.15 22.32 -1.64
N GLN A 43 49.29 21.76 -1.21
CA GLN A 43 49.30 20.57 -0.34
C GLN A 43 48.70 20.87 1.04
N ASN A 44 49.05 22.02 1.63
CA ASN A 44 48.52 22.44 2.93
C ASN A 44 47.01 22.66 2.86
N PHE A 45 46.52 23.31 1.80
CA PHE A 45 45.09 23.48 1.56
C PHE A 45 44.36 22.13 1.46
N ARG A 46 44.88 21.16 0.70
CA ARG A 46 44.27 19.82 0.59
C ARG A 46 44.18 19.11 1.93
N SER A 47 45.23 19.18 2.76
CA SER A 47 45.23 18.60 4.11
C SER A 47 44.16 19.23 5.00
N LEU A 48 44.16 20.57 5.10
CA LEU A 48 43.18 21.31 5.89
C LEU A 48 41.75 21.11 5.39
N HIS A 49 41.56 21.00 4.07
CA HIS A 49 40.27 20.73 3.46
C HIS A 49 39.75 19.35 3.84
N LEU A 50 40.58 18.31 3.74
CA LEU A 50 40.21 16.96 4.16
C LEU A 50 39.89 16.92 5.66
N GLN A 51 40.70 17.54 6.50
CA GLN A 51 40.45 17.62 7.95
C GLN A 51 39.13 18.33 8.26
N ALA A 52 38.82 19.43 7.55
CA ALA A 52 37.57 20.16 7.75
C ALA A 52 36.35 19.33 7.32
N VAL A 53 36.40 18.65 6.16
CA VAL A 53 35.34 17.74 5.72
C VAL A 53 35.16 16.61 6.73
N GLN A 54 36.24 15.96 7.14
CA GLN A 54 36.18 14.88 8.13
C GLN A 54 35.61 15.33 9.46
N LYS A 55 35.99 16.52 9.94
CA LYS A 55 35.45 17.11 11.16
C LYS A 55 33.93 17.28 11.06
N ILE A 56 33.43 17.88 9.98
CA ILE A 56 31.99 18.05 9.76
C ILE A 56 31.27 16.70 9.69
N LEU A 57 31.79 15.75 8.90
CA LEU A 57 31.15 14.44 8.78
C LEU A 57 31.21 13.64 10.09
N SER A 58 32.20 13.86 10.94
CA SER A 58 32.32 13.19 12.25
C SER A 58 31.30 13.66 13.29
N GLU A 59 30.67 14.82 13.07
CA GLU A 59 29.54 15.30 13.88
C GLU A 59 28.28 14.46 13.64
N PHE A 60 28.25 13.63 12.59
CA PHE A 60 27.09 12.79 12.26
C PHE A 60 27.38 11.31 12.49
N SER A 61 26.41 10.59 13.05
CA SER A 61 26.39 9.13 13.13
C SER A 61 25.36 8.60 12.14
N CYS A 62 25.82 8.17 10.96
CA CYS A 62 24.93 7.58 9.95
C CYS A 62 24.78 6.07 10.21
N LYS A 63 23.53 5.61 10.33
CA LYS A 63 23.18 4.22 10.61
C LYS A 63 22.21 3.73 9.54
N THR A 64 22.52 2.60 8.93
CA THR A 64 21.65 1.97 7.93
C THR A 64 21.04 0.71 8.53
N ILE A 65 19.72 0.62 8.45
CA ILE A 65 18.94 -0.57 8.78
C ILE A 65 18.46 -1.11 7.45
N PRO A 66 19.16 -2.12 6.89
CA PRO A 66 18.76 -2.73 5.62
C PRO A 66 17.47 -3.52 5.82
N SER A 67 16.83 -3.91 4.72
CA SER A 67 15.72 -4.88 4.71
C SER A 67 16.23 -6.32 4.96
N VAL A 68 17.01 -6.53 6.01
CA VAL A 68 17.55 -7.83 6.45
C VAL A 68 16.56 -8.53 7.38
N LYS A 69 16.04 -9.69 6.96
CA LYS A 69 15.02 -10.48 7.70
C LYS A 69 15.48 -11.13 9.01
N ASP A 70 16.63 -10.73 9.56
CA ASP A 70 17.21 -11.34 10.75
C ASP A 70 17.29 -10.34 11.93
N PRO A 71 16.31 -10.36 12.84
CA PRO A 71 16.30 -9.55 14.05
C PRO A 71 17.48 -9.81 14.99
N GLU A 72 18.10 -11.00 14.97
CA GLU A 72 19.28 -11.30 15.79
C GLU A 72 20.51 -10.54 15.27
N GLN A 73 20.66 -10.48 13.94
CA GLN A 73 21.70 -9.67 13.31
C GLN A 73 21.51 -8.17 13.62
N LEU A 74 20.26 -7.68 13.57
CA LEU A 74 19.95 -6.30 13.92
C LEU A 74 20.27 -6.00 15.39
N PHE A 75 19.89 -6.88 16.32
CA PHE A 75 20.22 -6.72 17.73
C PHE A 75 21.73 -6.68 17.98
N SER A 76 22.46 -7.66 17.45
CA SER A 76 23.91 -7.80 17.65
C SER A 76 24.71 -6.65 17.02
N THR A 77 24.26 -6.12 15.89
CA THR A 77 24.94 -5.04 15.17
C THR A 77 24.59 -3.66 15.70
N LEU A 78 23.33 -3.44 16.08
CA LEU A 78 22.83 -2.11 16.45
C LEU A 78 22.75 -1.91 17.95
N LEU A 79 22.16 -2.84 18.71
CA LEU A 79 21.85 -2.61 20.12
C LEU A 79 22.98 -3.04 21.06
N LEU A 80 23.53 -4.24 20.82
CA LEU A 80 24.54 -4.84 21.67
C LEU A 80 25.80 -3.95 21.87
N PRO A 81 26.35 -3.25 20.87
CA PRO A 81 27.51 -2.38 21.07
C PRO A 81 27.23 -1.22 22.04
N PHE A 82 26.01 -0.66 22.01
CA PHE A 82 25.63 0.43 22.90
C PHE A 82 25.39 -0.07 24.32
N ILE A 83 24.80 -1.27 24.47
CA ILE A 83 24.66 -1.90 25.79
C ILE A 83 26.05 -2.15 26.39
N LYS A 84 26.97 -2.75 25.62
CA LYS A 84 28.36 -2.99 26.07
C LYS A 84 29.02 -1.72 26.53
N ARG A 85 28.97 -0.66 25.72
CA ARG A 85 29.55 0.64 26.05
C ARG A 85 28.91 1.26 27.31
N SER A 86 27.60 1.20 27.43
CA SER A 86 26.88 1.71 28.61
C SER A 86 27.30 0.98 29.89
N VAL A 87 27.49 -0.34 29.83
CA VAL A 87 27.93 -1.15 30.97
C VAL A 87 29.42 -0.93 31.25
N ALA A 88 30.26 -0.82 30.23
CA ALA A 88 31.68 -0.59 30.38
C ALA A 88 31.99 0.73 31.08
N VAL A 89 31.26 1.81 30.78
CA VAL A 89 31.40 3.09 31.50
C VAL A 89 31.17 2.93 33.00
N VAL A 90 30.21 2.09 33.40
CA VAL A 90 29.89 1.80 34.80
C VAL A 90 30.95 0.91 35.45
N LEU A 91 31.49 -0.05 34.71
CA LEU A 91 32.49 -1.00 35.21
C LEU A 91 33.93 -0.45 35.20
N GLN A 92 34.23 0.58 34.40
CA GLN A 92 35.59 1.15 34.26
C GLN A 92 36.26 1.51 35.60
N PRO A 93 35.58 2.18 36.55
CA PRO A 93 36.16 2.51 37.85
C PRO A 93 36.53 1.29 38.70
N HIS A 94 35.97 0.11 38.39
CA HIS A 94 36.16 -1.13 39.14
C HIS A 94 37.28 -2.03 38.59
N LEU A 95 37.88 -1.71 37.44
CA LEU A 95 39.00 -2.48 36.88
C LEU A 95 40.16 -2.73 37.86
N PRO A 96 40.59 -1.77 38.70
CA PRO A 96 41.66 -2.02 39.66
C PRO A 96 41.29 -3.13 40.66
N GLN A 97 40.02 -3.21 41.06
CA GLN A 97 39.54 -4.24 42.00
C GLN A 97 39.55 -5.62 41.32
N ILE A 98 39.17 -5.68 40.05
CA ILE A 98 39.21 -6.92 39.26
C ILE A 98 40.66 -7.41 39.09
N ARG A 99 41.61 -6.52 38.75
CA ARG A 99 43.04 -6.87 38.66
C ARG A 99 43.56 -7.46 39.97
N ASN A 100 43.29 -6.81 41.09
CA ASN A 100 43.75 -7.29 42.40
C ASN A 100 43.23 -8.71 42.70
N ALA A 101 41.96 -8.99 42.39
CA ALA A 101 41.40 -10.33 42.57
C ALA A 101 42.08 -11.38 41.66
N LEU A 102 42.45 -11.03 40.43
CA LEU A 102 43.17 -11.92 39.52
C LEU A 102 44.63 -12.14 39.95
N ASP A 103 45.27 -11.14 40.55
CA ASP A 103 46.61 -11.25 41.13
C ASP A 103 46.63 -12.18 42.34
N GLU A 104 45.60 -12.16 43.17
CA GLU A 104 45.42 -13.11 44.28
C GLU A 104 45.31 -14.55 43.78
N VAL A 105 44.49 -14.78 42.73
CA VAL A 105 44.37 -16.11 42.10
C VAL A 105 45.69 -16.56 41.49
N SER A 106 46.37 -15.66 40.77
CA SER A 106 47.69 -15.93 40.18
C SER A 106 48.71 -16.33 41.25
N SER A 107 48.69 -15.64 42.39
CA SER A 107 49.57 -15.93 43.54
C SER A 107 49.28 -17.30 44.17
N ALA A 108 48.00 -17.66 44.32
CA ALA A 108 47.60 -18.97 44.83
C ALA A 108 48.06 -20.12 43.90
N VAL A 109 47.89 -19.95 42.59
CA VAL A 109 48.34 -20.93 41.59
C VAL A 109 49.87 -21.06 41.59
N ASN A 110 50.60 -19.95 41.62
CA ASN A 110 52.06 -19.97 41.66
C ASN A 110 52.60 -20.67 42.92
N THR A 111 51.95 -20.51 44.06
CA THR A 111 52.30 -21.24 45.29
C THR A 111 52.23 -22.76 45.10
N VAL A 112 51.19 -23.27 44.42
CA VAL A 112 51.03 -24.70 44.14
C VAL A 112 52.09 -25.20 43.16
N ILE A 113 52.41 -24.41 42.13
CA ILE A 113 53.45 -24.74 41.13
C ILE A 113 54.83 -24.83 41.78
N GLU A 114 55.14 -23.91 42.71
CA GLU A 114 56.38 -23.92 43.48
C GLU A 114 56.51 -25.18 44.35
N LEU A 115 55.42 -25.59 45.02
CA LEU A 115 55.37 -26.86 45.76
C LEU A 115 55.61 -28.08 44.86
N GLY A 116 55.14 -28.02 43.62
CA GLY A 116 55.39 -29.03 42.57
C GLY A 116 56.83 -29.04 42.02
N LYS A 117 57.72 -28.17 42.51
CA LYS A 117 59.14 -28.02 42.08
C LYS A 117 59.32 -27.62 40.60
N LEU A 118 58.31 -27.05 39.96
CA LEU A 118 58.37 -26.57 38.57
C LEU A 118 58.93 -25.14 38.53
N LYS A 119 60.22 -24.98 38.86
CA LYS A 119 60.86 -23.68 39.16
C LYS A 119 60.90 -22.64 38.02
N ASN A 120 60.61 -23.04 36.79
CA ASN A 120 60.70 -22.17 35.60
C ASN A 120 59.34 -21.73 35.06
N ILE A 121 58.24 -22.04 35.76
CA ILE A 121 56.88 -21.71 35.32
C ILE A 121 56.27 -20.70 36.28
N ARG A 122 55.74 -19.60 35.72
CA ARG A 122 54.90 -18.64 36.44
C ARG A 122 53.62 -18.42 35.65
N VAL A 123 52.52 -18.34 36.38
CA VAL A 123 51.20 -18.02 35.85
C VAL A 123 50.86 -16.59 36.24
N GLY A 124 50.42 -15.81 35.27
CA GLY A 124 49.81 -14.49 35.48
C GLY A 124 48.49 -14.46 34.72
N ILE A 125 47.45 -13.99 35.38
CA ILE A 125 46.12 -13.81 34.81
C ILE A 125 45.86 -12.31 34.75
N ASP A 126 45.68 -11.78 33.53
CA ASP A 126 45.44 -10.36 33.30
C ASP A 126 44.07 -10.14 32.65
N VAL A 127 43.62 -8.89 32.67
CA VAL A 127 42.34 -8.44 32.16
C VAL A 127 42.53 -7.36 31.10
N ASP A 128 41.74 -7.41 30.03
CA ASP A 128 41.78 -6.38 28.98
C ASP A 128 41.37 -5.02 29.58
N GLU A 129 42.12 -3.96 29.28
CA GLU A 129 41.79 -2.60 29.73
C GLU A 129 40.51 -2.08 29.09
N ASN A 130 40.11 -2.67 27.95
CA ASN A 130 38.86 -2.41 27.29
C ASN A 130 37.78 -3.39 27.75
N ILE A 131 36.95 -2.94 28.71
CA ILE A 131 35.84 -3.72 29.26
C ILE A 131 34.84 -4.16 28.20
N ASP A 132 34.65 -3.39 27.12
CA ASP A 132 33.71 -3.75 26.05
C ASP A 132 34.02 -5.14 25.48
N ARG A 133 35.29 -5.54 25.47
CA ARG A 133 35.75 -6.84 24.97
C ARG A 133 35.53 -7.98 25.97
N MET A 134 35.47 -7.66 27.26
CA MET A 134 35.19 -8.64 28.31
C MET A 134 33.70 -9.00 28.37
N LEU A 135 32.83 -8.08 27.98
CA LEU A 135 31.40 -8.30 27.94
C LEU A 135 31.08 -9.24 26.77
N SER A 136 30.64 -10.47 27.08
CA SER A 136 30.31 -11.49 26.08
C SER A 136 28.91 -11.25 25.49
N ASN A 137 27.88 -11.80 26.13
CA ASN A 137 26.50 -11.83 25.66
C ASN A 137 25.55 -11.29 26.73
N PHE A 138 24.55 -10.51 26.27
CA PHE A 138 23.40 -10.11 27.07
C PHE A 138 22.18 -10.84 26.55
N ASP A 139 21.47 -11.53 27.43
CA ASP A 139 20.24 -12.23 27.05
C ASP A 139 19.07 -11.26 26.99
N PHE A 140 18.65 -10.94 25.77
CA PHE A 140 17.51 -10.08 25.53
C PHE A 140 16.20 -10.87 25.69
N HIS A 141 15.33 -10.41 26.59
CA HIS A 141 14.06 -11.04 26.90
C HIS A 141 12.90 -10.07 26.63
N ILE A 142 11.79 -10.60 26.14
CA ILE A 142 10.55 -9.85 25.93
C ILE A 142 9.45 -10.53 26.75
N ASP A 143 8.67 -9.72 27.45
CA ASP A 143 7.52 -10.15 28.25
C ASP A 143 6.24 -9.54 27.67
N ASP A 144 5.42 -10.40 27.07
CA ASP A 144 4.09 -10.11 26.50
C ASP A 144 2.98 -10.83 27.30
N GLY A 145 3.26 -11.13 28.57
CA GLY A 145 2.48 -12.03 29.44
C GLY A 145 3.25 -13.30 29.79
N ILE A 146 4.24 -13.69 28.98
CA ILE A 146 5.22 -14.72 29.29
C ILE A 146 6.62 -14.21 28.91
N LYS A 147 7.50 -14.08 29.90
CA LYS A 147 8.91 -13.74 29.68
C LYS A 147 9.63 -14.88 28.96
N THR A 148 10.05 -14.63 27.71
CA THR A 148 10.91 -15.55 26.95
C THR A 148 12.03 -14.79 26.25
N SER A 149 13.01 -15.51 25.71
CA SER A 149 14.06 -14.91 24.89
C SER A 149 13.44 -14.15 23.71
N ALA A 150 13.94 -12.97 23.39
CA ALA A 150 13.47 -12.18 22.26
C ALA A 150 13.50 -12.99 20.97
N ASN A 151 14.54 -13.82 20.76
CA ASN A 151 14.70 -14.68 19.58
C ASN A 151 13.57 -15.72 19.43
N SER A 152 12.87 -16.04 20.51
CA SER A 152 11.71 -16.96 20.50
C SER A 152 10.37 -16.27 20.19
N LYS A 153 10.33 -14.94 20.15
CA LYS A 153 9.13 -14.16 19.83
C LYS A 153 8.90 -14.06 18.32
N GLY A 154 7.68 -13.69 17.92
CA GLY A 154 7.38 -13.39 16.51
C GLY A 154 8.21 -12.20 16.00
N SER A 155 8.57 -12.26 14.71
CA SER A 155 9.41 -11.24 14.05
C SER A 155 8.87 -9.81 14.18
N GLY A 156 7.54 -9.64 14.13
CA GLY A 156 6.92 -8.32 14.29
C GLY A 156 7.15 -7.70 15.68
N LEU A 157 7.10 -8.51 16.75
CA LEU A 157 7.38 -8.03 18.10
C LEU A 157 8.86 -7.72 18.29
N GLN A 158 9.74 -8.60 17.79
CA GLN A 158 11.19 -8.37 17.81
C GLN A 158 11.56 -7.05 17.09
N ALA A 159 11.02 -6.84 15.89
CA ALA A 159 11.26 -5.64 15.10
C ALA A 159 10.75 -4.38 15.80
N ALA A 160 9.53 -4.40 16.35
CA ALA A 160 8.98 -3.26 17.10
C ALA A 160 9.87 -2.89 18.30
N THR A 161 10.37 -3.89 19.03
CA THR A 161 11.28 -3.66 20.15
C THR A 161 12.63 -3.07 19.69
N ILE A 162 13.21 -3.57 18.61
CA ILE A 162 14.46 -3.04 18.04
C ILE A 162 14.25 -1.59 17.56
N LEU A 163 13.19 -1.33 16.81
CA LEU A 163 12.82 0.02 16.33
C LEU A 163 12.65 1.00 17.48
N SER A 164 11.97 0.58 18.55
CA SER A 164 11.80 1.39 19.77
C SER A 164 13.14 1.71 20.44
N SER A 165 14.12 0.81 20.33
CA SER A 165 15.45 0.98 20.91
C SER A 165 16.33 1.98 20.12
N LEU A 166 15.98 2.30 18.87
CA LEU A 166 16.75 3.24 18.04
C LEU A 166 16.76 4.66 18.62
N LYS A 167 15.69 5.07 19.30
CA LYS A 167 15.62 6.38 19.95
C LYS A 167 16.61 6.49 21.10
N TRP A 168 16.77 5.42 21.88
CA TRP A 168 17.80 5.34 22.91
C TRP A 168 19.20 5.44 22.29
N ILE A 169 19.46 4.68 21.22
CA ILE A 169 20.74 4.75 20.50
C ILE A 169 21.04 6.18 20.02
N GLY A 170 20.07 6.85 19.41
CA GLY A 170 20.21 8.24 18.95
C GLY A 170 20.48 9.22 20.10
N THR A 171 19.86 8.99 21.26
CA THR A 171 20.09 9.77 22.48
C THR A 171 21.52 9.57 23.00
N GLU A 172 22.03 8.34 23.02
CA GLU A 172 23.41 8.06 23.42
C GLU A 172 24.44 8.66 22.44
N GLU A 173 24.15 8.65 21.14
CA GLU A 173 24.99 9.33 20.14
C GLU A 173 25.03 10.85 20.38
N ARG A 174 23.88 11.46 20.69
CA ARG A 174 23.79 12.89 21.00
C ARG A 174 24.54 13.28 22.27
N LYS A 175 24.52 12.42 23.30
CA LYS A 175 25.36 12.60 24.51
C LYS A 175 26.86 12.60 24.18
N ASN A 176 27.26 11.89 23.13
CA ASN A 176 28.62 11.89 22.61
C ASN A 176 28.87 13.03 21.60
N GLY A 177 27.95 13.99 21.47
CA GLY A 177 28.08 15.15 20.59
C GLY A 177 27.82 14.85 19.12
N ARG A 178 27.16 13.73 18.77
CA ARG A 178 26.87 13.35 17.39
C ARG A 178 25.37 13.42 17.08
N GLU A 179 25.02 13.99 15.94
CA GLU A 179 23.66 13.96 15.38
C GLU A 179 23.45 12.67 14.59
N THR A 180 22.33 11.98 14.80
CA THR A 180 22.10 10.66 14.19
C THR A 180 21.26 10.77 12.92
N ILE A 181 21.69 10.08 11.86
CA ILE A 181 20.95 9.91 10.61
C ILE A 181 20.61 8.43 10.44
N TRP A 182 19.33 8.10 10.51
CA TRP A 182 18.80 6.76 10.27
C TRP A 182 18.36 6.60 8.82
N LEU A 183 18.90 5.60 8.14
CA LEU A 183 18.47 5.16 6.82
C LEU A 183 17.76 3.81 7.00
N LEU A 184 16.42 3.81 6.92
CA LEU A 184 15.60 2.63 7.13
C LEU A 184 15.09 2.09 5.78
N GLU A 185 15.43 0.86 5.45
CA GLU A 185 14.97 0.21 4.22
C GLU A 185 13.76 -0.69 4.51
N GLU A 186 12.65 -0.42 3.83
CA GLU A 186 11.39 -1.20 3.91
C GLU A 186 11.00 -1.62 5.34
N PRO A 187 10.80 -0.65 6.27
CA PRO A 187 10.45 -0.97 7.66
C PRO A 187 9.17 -1.80 7.78
N GLU A 188 8.28 -1.78 6.79
CA GLU A 188 7.09 -2.63 6.71
C GLU A 188 7.39 -4.13 6.58
N SER A 189 8.54 -4.51 6.03
CA SER A 189 8.88 -5.91 5.70
C SER A 189 8.95 -6.82 6.93
N TYR A 190 9.11 -6.23 8.11
CA TYR A 190 9.25 -6.89 9.39
C TYR A 190 7.94 -7.09 10.16
N LEU A 191 6.86 -6.46 9.71
CA LEU A 191 5.71 -6.18 10.55
C LEU A 191 4.46 -6.89 10.06
N HIS A 192 3.69 -7.42 11.02
CA HIS A 192 2.30 -7.76 10.75
C HIS A 192 1.56 -6.48 10.31
N PRO A 193 0.63 -6.52 9.34
CA PRO A 193 -0.08 -5.33 8.86
C PRO A 193 -0.73 -4.48 9.97
N GLU A 194 -1.18 -5.13 11.06
CA GLU A 194 -1.75 -4.45 12.23
C GLU A 194 -0.72 -3.60 13.01
N LEU A 195 0.58 -3.91 12.89
CA LEU A 195 1.67 -3.19 13.55
C LEU A 195 2.25 -2.05 12.70
N ALA A 196 1.84 -1.90 11.44
CA ALA A 196 2.33 -0.85 10.55
C ALA A 196 2.12 0.55 11.15
N LYS A 197 0.95 0.81 11.74
CA LYS A 197 0.64 2.09 12.41
C LYS A 197 1.56 2.35 13.60
N SER A 198 1.78 1.34 14.44
CA SER A 198 2.68 1.46 15.60
C SER A 198 4.11 1.73 15.17
N CYS A 199 4.57 1.12 14.07
CA CYS A 199 5.88 1.40 13.52
C CYS A 199 6.02 2.82 12.96
N VAL A 200 5.00 3.30 12.24
CA VAL A 200 4.98 4.70 11.78
C VAL A 200 5.11 5.65 12.99
N ALA A 201 4.35 5.40 14.06
CA ALA A 201 4.45 6.19 15.28
C ALA A 201 5.85 6.13 15.94
N ILE A 202 6.49 4.95 15.96
CA ILE A 202 7.87 4.81 16.47
C ILE A 202 8.86 5.58 15.60
N ILE A 203 8.69 5.55 14.26
CA ILE A 203 9.55 6.29 13.33
C ILE A 203 9.35 7.80 13.47
N GLU A 204 8.11 8.26 13.64
CA GLU A 204 7.79 9.66 13.91
C GLU A 204 8.45 10.10 15.24
N ASP A 205 8.30 9.32 16.30
CA ASP A 205 8.92 9.57 17.61
C ASP A 205 10.47 9.56 17.54
N LEU A 206 11.04 8.73 16.67
CA LEU A 206 12.47 8.71 16.37
C LEU A 206 12.91 9.99 15.64
N SER A 207 12.07 10.50 14.74
CA SER A 207 12.35 11.68 13.91
C SER A 207 12.36 13.00 14.69
N GLU A 208 11.76 13.04 15.88
CA GLU A 208 11.79 14.24 16.75
C GLU A 208 13.21 14.62 17.19
N LEU A 209 14.08 13.62 17.37
CA LEU A 209 15.44 13.79 17.86
C LEU A 209 16.52 13.49 16.82
N ASN A 210 16.17 12.80 15.72
CA ASN A 210 17.11 12.29 14.74
C ASN A 210 16.62 12.57 13.32
N HIS A 211 17.52 12.60 12.34
CA HIS A 211 17.12 12.59 10.94
C HIS A 211 16.79 11.17 10.51
N VAL A 212 15.61 10.96 9.92
CA VAL A 212 15.17 9.64 9.44
C VAL A 212 14.84 9.72 7.97
N VAL A 213 15.40 8.82 7.18
CA VAL A 213 15.10 8.62 5.76
C VAL A 213 14.61 7.19 5.60
N ILE A 214 13.43 7.02 5.00
CA ILE A 214 12.83 5.71 4.77
C ILE A 214 12.71 5.42 3.28
N THR A 215 12.90 4.17 2.89
CA THR A 215 12.39 3.64 1.62
C THR A 215 11.21 2.70 1.93
N THR A 216 10.15 2.76 1.13
CA THR A 216 8.94 1.97 1.39
C THR A 216 8.15 1.74 0.11
N HIS A 217 7.53 0.56 0.03
CA HIS A 217 6.48 0.23 -0.92
C HIS A 217 5.09 0.26 -0.26
N ALA A 218 5.00 0.49 1.05
CA ALA A 218 3.73 0.51 1.76
C ALA A 218 3.11 1.91 1.79
N VAL A 219 1.87 2.02 1.28
CA VAL A 219 1.07 3.27 1.32
C VAL A 219 0.88 3.77 2.76
N SER A 220 0.86 2.88 3.75
CA SER A 220 0.72 3.24 5.17
C SER A 220 1.89 4.02 5.76
N PHE A 221 3.06 3.98 5.12
CA PHE A 221 4.27 4.71 5.55
C PHE A 221 4.44 6.06 4.83
N VAL A 222 3.52 6.40 3.91
CA VAL A 222 3.53 7.69 3.23
C VAL A 222 3.04 8.76 4.21
N GLY A 223 3.93 9.67 4.59
CA GLY A 223 3.62 10.81 5.45
C GLY A 223 2.65 11.81 4.81
N HIS A 224 2.10 12.71 5.61
CA HIS A 224 1.15 13.72 5.14
C HIS A 224 1.80 14.98 4.53
N GLN A 225 3.13 15.08 4.57
CA GLN A 225 3.91 16.21 4.06
C GLN A 225 4.51 15.85 2.69
N PRO A 226 3.91 16.30 1.56
CA PRO A 226 4.36 15.90 0.22
C PRO A 226 5.78 16.36 -0.11
N ASP A 227 6.21 17.48 0.48
CA ASP A 227 7.53 18.07 0.29
C ASP A 227 8.67 17.17 0.80
N GLN A 228 8.36 16.19 1.66
CA GLN A 228 9.30 15.20 2.17
C GLN A 228 9.25 13.87 1.40
N ILE A 229 8.40 13.76 0.38
CA ILE A 229 8.18 12.51 -0.35
C ILE A 229 8.83 12.60 -1.75
N TYR A 230 9.65 11.60 -2.04
CA TYR A 230 10.33 11.45 -3.32
C TYR A 230 9.97 10.12 -3.97
N GLU A 231 9.42 10.18 -5.18
CA GLU A 231 9.28 9.03 -6.06
C GLU A 231 10.63 8.74 -6.72
N VAL A 232 11.09 7.49 -6.60
CA VAL A 232 12.32 7.02 -7.25
C VAL A 232 11.95 6.09 -8.41
N ALA A 233 12.41 6.42 -9.62
CA ALA A 233 12.07 5.68 -10.83
C ALA A 233 13.26 5.54 -11.79
N ILE A 234 13.18 4.61 -12.73
CA ILE A 234 14.18 4.44 -13.79
C ILE A 234 13.83 5.38 -14.95
N GLY A 235 14.67 6.40 -15.17
CA GLY A 235 14.62 7.30 -16.32
C GLY A 235 15.51 6.83 -17.48
N SER A 236 15.48 7.57 -18.59
CA SER A 236 16.25 7.26 -19.81
C SER A 236 17.78 7.28 -19.61
N ALA A 237 18.28 8.01 -18.62
CA ALA A 237 19.71 8.18 -18.33
C ALA A 237 20.13 7.60 -16.97
N GLY A 238 19.26 6.85 -16.29
CA GLY A 238 19.51 6.28 -14.96
C GLY A 238 18.38 6.57 -13.96
N THR A 239 18.65 6.37 -12.68
CA THR A 239 17.68 6.60 -11.60
C THR A 239 17.37 8.09 -11.45
N ILE A 240 16.08 8.43 -11.43
CA ILE A 240 15.57 9.76 -11.14
C ILE A 240 14.85 9.77 -9.79
N ALA A 241 15.00 10.86 -9.04
CA ALA A 241 14.23 11.13 -7.84
C ALA A 241 13.36 12.37 -8.11
N LYS A 242 12.04 12.21 -8.02
CA LYS A 242 11.06 13.27 -8.27
C LYS A 242 10.30 13.55 -6.99
N GLN A 243 10.31 14.82 -6.56
CA GLN A 243 9.51 15.24 -5.40
C GLN A 243 8.01 15.21 -5.76
N CYS A 244 7.21 14.58 -4.91
CA CYS A 244 5.76 14.53 -5.06
C CYS A 244 5.14 15.88 -4.69
N GLN A 245 4.20 16.38 -5.50
CA GLN A 245 3.53 17.66 -5.21
C GLN A 245 2.33 17.47 -4.27
N THR A 246 1.73 16.28 -4.26
CA THR A 246 0.55 15.97 -3.45
C THR A 246 0.63 14.56 -2.85
N TYR A 247 -0.07 14.36 -1.74
CA TYR A 247 -0.26 13.03 -1.16
C TYR A 247 -0.95 12.05 -2.13
N SER A 248 -1.89 12.55 -2.95
CA SER A 248 -2.57 11.74 -3.96
C SER A 248 -1.61 11.22 -5.03
N GLU A 249 -0.69 12.08 -5.49
CA GLU A 249 0.36 11.69 -6.44
C GLU A 249 1.29 10.63 -5.82
N ALA A 250 1.75 10.84 -4.59
CA ALA A 250 2.62 9.91 -3.88
C ALA A 250 1.97 8.52 -3.72
N THR A 251 0.74 8.47 -3.22
CA THR A 251 0.04 7.20 -3.04
C THR A 251 -0.31 6.55 -4.38
N SER A 252 -0.59 7.33 -5.42
CA SER A 252 -0.85 6.79 -6.76
C SER A 252 0.39 6.18 -7.39
N SER A 253 1.56 6.80 -7.22
CA SER A 253 2.84 6.26 -7.69
C SER A 253 3.12 4.90 -7.06
N ILE A 254 2.98 4.77 -5.73
CA ILE A 254 3.16 3.50 -5.01
C ILE A 254 2.17 2.42 -5.49
N ARG A 255 0.89 2.76 -5.65
CA ARG A 255 -0.10 1.81 -6.17
C ARG A 255 0.28 1.30 -7.56
N LYS A 256 0.71 2.20 -8.45
CA LYS A 256 1.14 1.86 -9.80
C LYS A 256 2.40 0.99 -9.79
N SER A 257 3.39 1.28 -8.94
CA SER A 257 4.63 0.50 -8.86
C SER A 257 4.40 -0.90 -8.28
N LEU A 258 3.44 -1.06 -7.38
CA LEU A 258 2.97 -2.35 -6.87
C LEU A 258 2.03 -3.11 -7.83
N GLY A 259 1.59 -2.47 -8.91
CA GLY A 259 0.60 -3.05 -9.83
C GLY A 259 -0.82 -3.16 -9.24
N LEU A 260 -1.11 -2.48 -8.12
CA LEU A 260 -2.43 -2.48 -7.49
C LEU A 260 -3.38 -1.58 -8.28
N ARG A 261 -4.44 -2.16 -8.83
CA ARG A 261 -5.51 -1.43 -9.51
C ARG A 261 -6.61 -1.08 -8.51
N TYR A 262 -7.28 0.04 -8.73
CA TYR A 262 -8.45 0.42 -7.92
C TYR A 262 -9.56 -0.64 -8.03
N SER A 263 -9.68 -1.29 -9.20
CA SER A 263 -10.56 -2.42 -9.47
C SER A 263 -10.34 -3.62 -8.53
N ASP A 264 -9.09 -3.86 -8.11
CA ASP A 264 -8.73 -5.04 -7.31
C ASP A 264 -9.33 -4.95 -5.89
N PHE A 265 -9.44 -3.74 -5.33
CA PHE A 265 -10.07 -3.51 -4.02
C PHE A 265 -11.56 -3.88 -4.01
N PHE A 266 -12.22 -3.77 -5.17
CA PHE A 266 -13.63 -4.08 -5.33
C PHE A 266 -13.87 -5.43 -6.03
N GLN A 267 -12.83 -6.25 -6.22
CA GLN A 267 -12.94 -7.55 -6.88
C GLN A 267 -13.60 -7.47 -8.27
N LEU A 268 -13.38 -6.35 -8.98
CA LEU A 268 -13.93 -6.16 -10.32
C LEU A 268 -13.09 -6.96 -11.32
N GLY A 269 -13.78 -7.75 -12.15
CA GLY A 269 -13.16 -8.51 -13.23
C GLY A 269 -12.90 -7.65 -14.47
N LYS A 270 -12.49 -8.28 -15.58
CA LYS A 270 -12.31 -7.58 -16.86
C LYS A 270 -13.61 -6.93 -17.37
N ALA A 271 -14.74 -7.59 -17.15
CA ALA A 271 -16.08 -7.12 -17.50
C ALA A 271 -16.96 -7.12 -16.25
N ASN A 272 -17.75 -6.06 -16.05
CA ASN A 272 -18.54 -5.88 -14.83
C ASN A 272 -19.92 -5.27 -15.15
N LEU A 273 -20.95 -5.80 -14.49
CA LEU A 273 -22.27 -5.18 -14.41
C LEU A 273 -22.50 -4.68 -12.99
N LEU A 274 -22.79 -3.39 -12.84
CA LEU A 274 -23.18 -2.82 -11.55
C LEU A 274 -24.68 -2.58 -11.55
N VAL A 275 -25.35 -3.09 -10.54
CA VAL A 275 -26.82 -3.04 -10.41
C VAL A 275 -27.22 -2.50 -9.04
N GLU A 276 -28.47 -2.08 -8.89
CA GLU A 276 -28.92 -1.43 -7.66
C GLU A 276 -28.94 -2.38 -6.47
N GLY A 277 -29.62 -3.53 -6.59
CA GLY A 277 -29.87 -4.43 -5.48
C GLY A 277 -29.73 -5.91 -5.81
N VAL A 278 -29.99 -6.73 -4.78
CA VAL A 278 -29.79 -8.18 -4.81
C VAL A 278 -30.73 -8.84 -5.83
N SER A 279 -31.99 -8.39 -5.92
CA SER A 279 -32.99 -8.92 -6.88
C SER A 279 -32.49 -8.76 -8.31
N ASP A 280 -31.92 -7.61 -8.65
CA ASP A 280 -31.38 -7.30 -9.97
C ASP A 280 -30.29 -8.28 -10.38
N ARG A 281 -29.31 -8.46 -9.48
CA ARG A 281 -28.19 -9.37 -9.69
C ARG A 281 -28.68 -10.79 -9.91
N GLU A 282 -29.60 -11.27 -9.06
CA GLU A 282 -30.12 -12.63 -9.13
C GLU A 282 -30.98 -12.86 -10.38
N ILE A 283 -31.87 -11.94 -10.73
CA ILE A 283 -32.71 -12.02 -11.93
C ILE A 283 -31.85 -12.03 -13.20
N LEU A 284 -30.90 -11.11 -13.31
CA LEU A 284 -30.02 -11.04 -14.49
C LEU A 284 -29.13 -12.29 -14.60
N SER A 285 -28.57 -12.76 -13.48
CA SER A 285 -27.76 -13.99 -13.44
C SER A 285 -28.58 -15.22 -13.85
N TRP A 286 -29.80 -15.35 -13.31
CA TRP A 286 -30.73 -16.41 -13.67
C TRP A 286 -31.10 -16.35 -15.16
N ALA A 287 -31.49 -15.19 -15.66
CA ALA A 287 -31.88 -15.01 -17.06
C ALA A 287 -30.73 -15.37 -18.01
N LEU A 288 -29.51 -14.90 -17.73
CA LEU A 288 -28.31 -15.31 -18.48
C LEU A 288 -28.11 -16.82 -18.45
N SER A 289 -28.30 -17.48 -17.31
CA SER A 289 -28.13 -18.95 -17.20
C SER A 289 -29.16 -19.75 -18.01
N ARG A 290 -30.39 -19.21 -18.14
CA ARG A 290 -31.53 -19.86 -18.82
C ARG A 290 -31.53 -19.64 -20.32
N ILE A 291 -31.23 -18.43 -20.77
CA ILE A 291 -31.15 -18.09 -22.20
C ILE A 291 -29.89 -18.74 -22.77
N LYS A 292 -30.02 -19.85 -23.49
CA LYS A 292 -28.87 -20.57 -24.04
C LYS A 292 -28.34 -19.89 -25.32
N PRO A 293 -27.01 -19.88 -25.51
CA PRO A 293 -26.41 -19.49 -26.79
C PRO A 293 -26.92 -20.39 -27.92
N HIS A 294 -27.27 -19.80 -29.06
CA HIS A 294 -27.67 -20.56 -30.24
C HIS A 294 -27.14 -19.90 -31.52
N ARG A 295 -26.15 -20.55 -32.17
CA ARG A 295 -25.58 -20.22 -33.49
C ARG A 295 -25.65 -18.73 -33.85
N GLY A 296 -24.77 -17.91 -33.27
CA GLY A 296 -24.67 -16.48 -33.57
C GLY A 296 -25.71 -15.59 -32.89
N LYS A 297 -26.56 -16.15 -32.00
CA LYS A 297 -27.52 -15.40 -31.18
C LYS A 297 -27.31 -15.72 -29.69
N ASN A 298 -27.52 -14.71 -28.85
CA ASN A 298 -27.53 -14.80 -27.38
C ASN A 298 -26.24 -15.38 -26.76
N GLU A 299 -25.11 -15.23 -27.44
CA GLU A 299 -23.83 -15.79 -26.99
C GLU A 299 -23.28 -15.05 -25.77
N PHE A 300 -23.31 -13.72 -25.80
CA PHE A 300 -22.93 -12.83 -24.69
C PHE A 300 -21.66 -13.28 -23.93
N PRO A 301 -20.54 -13.56 -24.61
CA PRO A 301 -19.34 -14.15 -23.99
C PRO A 301 -18.75 -13.28 -22.89
N LEU A 302 -18.80 -11.95 -23.01
CA LEU A 302 -18.30 -11.05 -21.98
C LEU A 302 -19.23 -11.01 -20.78
N LEU A 303 -20.54 -10.85 -20.99
CA LEU A 303 -21.51 -10.83 -19.91
C LEU A 303 -21.55 -12.13 -19.11
N ARG A 304 -21.41 -13.30 -19.78
CA ARG A 304 -21.37 -14.59 -19.08
C ARG A 304 -20.14 -14.79 -18.20
N GLN A 305 -19.09 -14.01 -18.43
CA GLN A 305 -17.87 -13.98 -17.62
C GLN A 305 -17.79 -12.73 -16.73
N ALA A 306 -18.80 -11.85 -16.80
CA ALA A 306 -18.78 -10.59 -16.09
C ALA A 306 -19.10 -10.78 -14.61
N THR A 307 -18.45 -9.98 -13.77
CA THR A 307 -18.83 -9.85 -12.36
C THR A 307 -20.10 -8.99 -12.29
N ILE A 308 -21.21 -9.56 -11.80
CA ILE A 308 -22.44 -8.80 -11.52
C ILE A 308 -22.47 -8.43 -10.03
N MET A 309 -22.37 -7.14 -9.75
CA MET A 309 -22.24 -6.59 -8.40
C MET A 309 -23.44 -5.70 -8.07
N ASP A 310 -24.10 -5.99 -6.96
CA ASP A 310 -25.18 -5.19 -6.40
C ASP A 310 -24.70 -4.26 -5.27
N PHE A 311 -25.48 -3.22 -4.98
CA PHE A 311 -25.12 -2.19 -3.99
C PHE A 311 -26.22 -1.97 -2.94
N THR A 312 -27.06 -2.97 -2.66
CA THR A 312 -28.14 -2.86 -1.66
C THR A 312 -29.06 -1.62 -1.79
N GLY A 313 -29.15 -1.06 -3.00
CA GLY A 313 -30.01 0.06 -3.37
C GLY A 313 -29.30 1.16 -4.19
N VAL A 314 -30.11 1.96 -4.88
CA VAL A 314 -29.63 3.01 -5.79
C VAL A 314 -28.75 4.08 -5.11
N SER A 315 -29.00 4.39 -3.84
CA SER A 315 -28.26 5.43 -3.11
C SER A 315 -26.80 5.03 -2.91
N SER A 316 -26.57 3.79 -2.46
CA SER A 316 -25.23 3.22 -2.29
C SER A 316 -24.50 3.07 -3.62
N LEU A 317 -25.19 2.62 -4.68
CA LEU A 317 -24.61 2.54 -6.03
C LEU A 317 -24.15 3.92 -6.51
N LYS A 318 -25.01 4.92 -6.37
CA LYS A 318 -24.71 6.31 -6.73
C LYS A 318 -23.49 6.84 -5.95
N ASP A 319 -23.43 6.58 -4.65
CA ASP A 319 -22.32 7.04 -3.82
C ASP A 319 -21.02 6.31 -4.19
N PHE A 320 -21.06 5.00 -4.42
CA PHE A 320 -19.91 4.26 -4.93
C PHE A 320 -19.40 4.88 -6.24
N LEU A 321 -20.27 5.03 -7.24
CA LEU A 321 -19.89 5.56 -8.56
C LEU A 321 -19.26 6.95 -8.47
N LYS A 322 -19.80 7.85 -7.64
CA LYS A 322 -19.23 9.20 -7.46
C LYS A 322 -17.78 9.20 -6.98
N HIS A 323 -17.38 8.19 -6.21
CA HIS A 323 -16.03 8.09 -5.63
C HIS A 323 -15.10 7.20 -6.46
N SER A 324 -15.61 6.15 -7.09
CA SER A 324 -14.79 5.11 -7.72
C SER A 324 -14.78 5.13 -9.24
N TYR A 325 -15.81 5.68 -9.89
CA TYR A 325 -16.03 5.48 -11.34
C TYR A 325 -14.88 5.97 -12.20
N ASP A 326 -14.27 7.12 -11.86
CA ASP A 326 -13.16 7.70 -12.62
C ASP A 326 -11.90 6.83 -12.58
N PHE A 327 -11.68 6.14 -11.46
CA PHE A 327 -10.57 5.21 -11.32
C PHE A 327 -10.86 3.92 -12.09
N ILE A 328 -12.01 3.29 -11.86
CA ILE A 328 -12.31 1.97 -12.44
C ILE A 328 -12.57 2.01 -13.95
N ARG A 329 -13.09 3.12 -14.50
CA ARG A 329 -13.42 3.23 -15.94
C ARG A 329 -12.21 3.12 -16.87
N ASN A 330 -11.02 3.36 -16.35
CA ASN A 330 -9.75 3.26 -17.09
C ASN A 330 -9.03 1.93 -16.82
N GLU A 331 -9.52 1.10 -15.91
CA GLU A 331 -8.88 -0.15 -15.48
C GLU A 331 -9.64 -1.40 -15.92
N VAL A 332 -10.98 -1.33 -15.92
CA VAL A 332 -11.88 -2.45 -16.21
C VAL A 332 -13.11 -2.00 -17.01
N ALA A 333 -13.67 -2.90 -17.82
CA ALA A 333 -14.90 -2.60 -18.54
C ALA A 333 -16.11 -2.73 -17.59
N THR A 334 -16.86 -1.65 -17.45
CA THR A 334 -18.00 -1.57 -16.52
C THR A 334 -19.23 -1.00 -17.22
N PHE A 335 -20.38 -1.64 -17.03
CA PHE A 335 -21.68 -1.14 -17.48
C PHE A 335 -22.68 -1.15 -16.33
N ILE A 336 -23.43 -0.06 -16.15
CA ILE A 336 -24.34 0.12 -15.02
C ILE A 336 -25.79 -0.11 -15.48
N ILE A 337 -26.61 -0.77 -14.68
CA ILE A 337 -28.05 -0.93 -14.92
C ILE A 337 -28.78 -0.30 -13.73
N LEU A 338 -29.68 0.63 -14.03
CA LEU A 338 -30.52 1.32 -13.07
C LEU A 338 -31.99 1.01 -13.36
N ASP A 339 -32.79 0.90 -12.31
CA ASP A 339 -34.23 0.73 -12.42
C ASP A 339 -34.86 1.93 -13.11
N GLY A 340 -35.98 1.68 -13.77
CA GLY A 340 -36.75 2.70 -14.48
C GLY A 340 -37.71 3.45 -13.58
N ASP A 341 -37.72 3.17 -12.27
CA ASP A 341 -38.53 3.87 -11.29
C ASP A 341 -38.02 5.31 -11.03
N GLU A 342 -38.73 6.05 -10.19
CA GLU A 342 -38.37 7.44 -9.92
C GLU A 342 -36.97 7.56 -9.30
N ALA A 343 -36.60 6.61 -8.43
CA ALA A 343 -35.33 6.63 -7.72
C ALA A 343 -34.13 6.35 -8.66
N GLY A 344 -34.26 5.36 -9.55
CA GLY A 344 -33.26 5.02 -10.56
C GLY A 344 -33.07 6.13 -11.59
N VAL A 345 -34.16 6.74 -12.06
CA VAL A 345 -34.12 7.90 -12.98
C VAL A 345 -33.44 9.11 -12.33
N ASP A 346 -33.77 9.41 -11.08
CA ASP A 346 -33.14 10.51 -10.33
C ASP A 346 -31.65 10.27 -10.09
N ALA A 347 -31.26 9.03 -9.78
CA ALA A 347 -29.86 8.66 -9.63
C ALA A 347 -29.09 8.82 -10.95
N ALA A 348 -29.64 8.37 -12.07
CA ALA A 348 -29.04 8.58 -13.40
C ALA A 348 -28.83 10.07 -13.71
N ASN A 349 -29.83 10.90 -13.45
CA ASN A 349 -29.75 12.35 -13.63
C ASN A 349 -28.69 12.99 -12.73
N ALA A 350 -28.64 12.58 -11.46
CA ALA A 350 -27.66 13.09 -10.50
C ALA A 350 -26.22 12.70 -10.88
N LEU A 351 -26.00 11.47 -11.33
CA LEU A 351 -24.69 10.98 -11.77
C LEU A 351 -24.22 11.70 -13.04
N ASN A 352 -25.10 11.86 -14.05
CA ASN A 352 -24.77 12.62 -15.26
C ASN A 352 -24.34 14.05 -14.94
N ARG A 353 -25.09 14.76 -14.09
CA ARG A 353 -24.75 16.12 -13.67
C ARG A 353 -23.39 16.16 -12.96
N PHE A 354 -23.16 15.22 -12.03
CA PHE A 354 -21.92 15.14 -11.27
C PHE A 354 -20.69 14.90 -12.16
N PHE A 355 -20.76 13.92 -13.08
CA PHE A 355 -19.65 13.59 -13.96
C PHE A 355 -19.42 14.62 -15.05
N SER A 356 -20.49 15.24 -15.57
CA SER A 356 -20.37 16.35 -16.52
C SER A 356 -19.59 17.53 -15.91
N ASN A 357 -19.87 17.87 -14.64
CA ASN A 357 -19.14 18.94 -13.93
C ASN A 357 -17.64 18.62 -13.73
N LYS A 358 -17.25 17.35 -13.78
CA LYS A 358 -15.87 16.89 -13.66
C LYS A 358 -15.22 16.54 -15.01
N ALA A 359 -15.90 16.78 -16.13
CA ALA A 359 -15.49 16.37 -17.47
C ALA A 359 -15.21 14.85 -17.60
N ILE A 360 -15.91 14.02 -16.80
CA ILE A 360 -15.80 12.56 -16.84
C ILE A 360 -16.89 12.01 -17.79
N PRO A 361 -16.54 11.19 -18.80
CA PRO A 361 -17.53 10.57 -19.68
C PRO A 361 -18.48 9.64 -18.92
N PHE A 362 -19.76 10.00 -18.90
CA PHE A 362 -20.84 9.18 -18.38
C PHE A 362 -22.10 9.47 -19.19
N SER A 363 -22.61 8.48 -19.91
CA SER A 363 -23.69 8.69 -20.88
C SER A 363 -24.67 7.52 -20.95
N PRO A 364 -25.97 7.80 -21.21
CA PRO A 364 -26.98 6.77 -21.37
C PRO A 364 -26.67 5.87 -22.56
N ASN A 365 -26.95 4.57 -22.41
CA ASN A 365 -26.72 3.50 -23.38
C ASN A 365 -25.26 3.34 -23.82
N LYS A 366 -24.32 3.97 -23.11
CA LYS A 366 -22.87 3.86 -23.30
C LYS A 366 -22.20 3.37 -22.03
N ASP A 367 -22.51 4.02 -20.92
CA ASP A 367 -21.95 3.73 -19.61
C ASP A 367 -22.97 3.10 -18.68
N TYR A 368 -24.23 3.50 -18.81
CA TYR A 368 -25.33 2.97 -18.04
C TYR A 368 -26.58 2.79 -18.91
N ALA A 369 -27.49 1.90 -18.50
CA ALA A 369 -28.86 1.81 -18.98
C ALA A 369 -29.83 2.09 -17.84
N VAL A 370 -30.96 2.71 -18.17
CA VAL A 370 -32.13 2.82 -17.28
C VAL A 370 -33.19 1.92 -17.87
N LEU A 371 -33.82 1.09 -17.04
CA LEU A 371 -34.90 0.21 -17.47
C LEU A 371 -36.13 1.03 -17.95
N PRO A 372 -37.10 0.40 -18.65
CA PRO A 372 -38.30 1.10 -19.08
C PRO A 372 -38.97 1.89 -17.93
N LYS A 373 -39.47 3.09 -18.24
CA LYS A 373 -39.99 4.01 -17.24
C LYS A 373 -41.07 3.38 -16.37
N GLY A 374 -40.95 3.54 -15.05
CA GLY A 374 -41.90 3.06 -14.06
C GLY A 374 -41.70 1.61 -13.61
N PHE A 375 -40.63 0.96 -14.06
CA PHE A 375 -40.38 -0.46 -13.80
C PHE A 375 -39.13 -0.72 -12.96
N PRO A 376 -39.22 -1.56 -11.92
CA PRO A 376 -38.05 -2.24 -11.38
C PRO A 376 -37.59 -3.35 -12.34
N ILE A 377 -36.51 -4.05 -12.02
CA ILE A 377 -36.00 -5.18 -12.83
C ILE A 377 -37.05 -6.26 -13.15
N GLU A 378 -38.02 -6.50 -12.25
CA GLU A 378 -39.10 -7.45 -12.51
C GLU A 378 -39.98 -7.03 -13.70
N GLY A 379 -39.99 -5.75 -14.07
CA GLY A 379 -40.68 -5.25 -15.26
C GLY A 379 -40.03 -5.64 -16.59
N LEU A 380 -38.88 -6.32 -16.58
CA LEU A 380 -38.34 -6.95 -17.79
C LEU A 380 -39.09 -8.23 -18.19
N PHE A 381 -39.88 -8.82 -17.28
CA PHE A 381 -40.77 -9.93 -17.61
C PHE A 381 -41.99 -9.42 -18.40
N PRO A 382 -42.64 -10.28 -19.21
CA PRO A 382 -43.81 -9.88 -19.99
C PRO A 382 -44.93 -9.31 -19.12
N ASP A 383 -45.59 -8.26 -19.62
CA ASP A 383 -46.76 -7.63 -18.99
C ASP A 383 -47.82 -8.66 -18.55
N LYS A 384 -48.07 -9.68 -19.38
CA LYS A 384 -49.00 -10.77 -19.07
C LYS A 384 -48.65 -11.50 -17.77
N PHE A 385 -47.36 -11.71 -17.49
CA PHE A 385 -46.93 -12.38 -16.26
C PHE A 385 -47.13 -11.46 -15.05
N ILE A 386 -46.84 -10.17 -15.21
CA ILE A 386 -47.03 -9.18 -14.13
C ILE A 386 -48.51 -9.02 -13.79
N VAL A 387 -49.38 -8.95 -14.81
CA VAL A 387 -50.85 -8.93 -14.64
C VAL A 387 -51.32 -10.19 -13.92
N GLU A 388 -50.86 -11.38 -14.33
CA GLU A 388 -51.19 -12.66 -13.66
C GLU A 388 -50.77 -12.65 -12.18
N MET A 389 -49.60 -12.10 -11.85
CA MET A 389 -49.15 -11.98 -10.46
C MET A 389 -49.98 -10.97 -9.66
N HIS A 390 -50.40 -9.86 -10.28
CA HIS A 390 -51.27 -8.88 -9.64
C HIS A 390 -52.67 -9.43 -9.34
N GLU A 391 -53.23 -10.21 -10.26
CA GLU A 391 -54.54 -10.85 -10.07
C GLU A 391 -54.51 -11.91 -8.96
N ASN A 392 -53.48 -12.76 -8.94
CA ASN A 392 -53.34 -13.84 -7.95
C ASN A 392 -52.86 -13.35 -6.58
N HIS A 393 -52.03 -12.30 -6.55
CA HIS A 393 -51.37 -11.79 -5.36
C HIS A 393 -51.38 -10.25 -5.28
N PRO A 394 -52.56 -9.59 -5.26
CA PRO A 394 -52.65 -8.13 -5.24
C PRO A 394 -51.93 -7.51 -4.03
N GLY A 395 -51.84 -8.25 -2.93
CA GLY A 395 -51.16 -7.82 -1.71
C GLY A 395 -49.65 -7.58 -1.85
N TRP A 396 -49.00 -8.10 -2.90
CA TRP A 396 -47.56 -7.91 -3.16
C TRP A 396 -47.22 -6.52 -3.70
N PHE A 397 -48.18 -5.84 -4.30
CA PHE A 397 -47.99 -4.56 -4.97
C PHE A 397 -48.30 -3.40 -4.02
N SER A 398 -47.46 -2.37 -4.05
CA SER A 398 -47.74 -1.07 -3.42
C SER A 398 -48.48 -0.13 -4.39
N ASN A 399 -48.17 -0.23 -5.68
CA ASN A 399 -48.96 0.37 -6.76
C ASN A 399 -48.94 -0.54 -8.00
N PHE A 400 -49.94 -0.39 -8.85
CA PHE A 400 -50.04 -1.09 -10.14
C PHE A 400 -50.89 -0.23 -11.09
N ASN A 401 -50.43 -0.05 -12.33
CA ASN A 401 -51.12 0.70 -13.35
C ASN A 401 -50.91 0.04 -14.72
N ALA A 402 -51.98 -0.08 -15.52
CA ALA A 402 -51.98 -0.67 -16.84
C ALA A 402 -52.88 0.12 -17.80
N ASP A 403 -52.60 0.05 -19.09
CA ASP A 403 -53.39 0.69 -20.13
C ASP A 403 -54.67 -0.10 -20.48
N MET A 404 -55.47 0.42 -21.42
CA MET A 404 -56.72 -0.23 -21.87
C MET A 404 -56.53 -1.60 -22.54
N HIS A 405 -55.29 -1.96 -22.89
CA HIS A 405 -54.93 -3.26 -23.46
C HIS A 405 -54.25 -4.18 -22.43
N MET A 406 -54.22 -3.80 -21.15
CA MET A 406 -53.50 -4.48 -20.07
C MET A 406 -51.98 -4.51 -20.25
N ASN A 407 -51.41 -3.57 -21.01
CA ASN A 407 -49.97 -3.33 -20.97
C ASN A 407 -49.63 -2.60 -19.68
N VAL A 408 -48.62 -3.06 -18.96
CA VAL A 408 -48.26 -2.46 -17.68
C VAL A 408 -47.59 -1.11 -17.92
N LEU A 409 -47.98 -0.07 -17.18
CA LEU A 409 -47.43 1.27 -17.30
C LEU A 409 -46.42 1.57 -16.19
N ALA A 410 -46.71 1.14 -14.96
CA ALA A 410 -45.83 1.25 -13.81
C ALA A 410 -46.33 0.35 -12.68
N PHE A 411 -45.40 -0.19 -11.88
CA PHE A 411 -45.73 -0.87 -10.63
C PHE A 411 -44.56 -0.81 -9.63
N SER A 412 -44.86 -1.09 -8.37
CA SER A 412 -43.89 -1.18 -7.29
C SER A 412 -44.32 -2.29 -6.34
N LEU A 413 -43.32 -2.94 -5.75
CA LEU A 413 -43.50 -4.07 -4.88
C LEU A 413 -43.24 -3.67 -3.43
N LYS A 414 -44.02 -4.24 -2.52
CA LYS A 414 -43.71 -4.15 -1.08
C LYS A 414 -42.43 -4.93 -0.80
N ASP A 415 -41.57 -4.38 0.06
CA ASP A 415 -40.24 -4.97 0.31
C ASP A 415 -40.29 -6.45 0.72
N GLY A 416 -41.23 -6.82 1.58
CA GLY A 416 -41.42 -8.22 2.02
C GLY A 416 -41.93 -9.17 0.93
N SER A 417 -42.34 -8.66 -0.23
CA SER A 417 -42.91 -9.44 -1.34
C SER A 417 -41.99 -9.57 -2.55
N LYS A 418 -40.89 -8.81 -2.61
CA LYS A 418 -39.94 -8.82 -3.74
C LYS A 418 -39.41 -10.23 -4.04
N GLY A 419 -38.91 -10.95 -3.04
CA GLY A 419 -38.40 -12.31 -3.23
C GLY A 419 -39.47 -13.35 -3.60
N SER A 420 -40.74 -13.12 -3.22
CA SER A 420 -41.85 -13.99 -3.64
C SER A 420 -42.24 -13.73 -5.09
N MET A 421 -42.32 -12.45 -5.48
CA MET A 421 -42.56 -12.03 -6.86
C MET A 421 -41.48 -12.58 -7.80
N GLN A 422 -40.21 -12.39 -7.45
CA GLN A 422 -39.06 -12.87 -8.20
C GLN A 422 -39.16 -14.38 -8.49
N ARG A 423 -39.38 -15.20 -7.46
CA ARG A 423 -39.49 -16.66 -7.61
C ARG A 423 -40.69 -17.06 -8.48
N ALA A 424 -41.83 -16.39 -8.32
CA ALA A 424 -43.02 -16.68 -9.10
C ALA A 424 -42.84 -16.35 -10.58
N LEU A 425 -42.23 -15.21 -10.91
CA LEU A 425 -41.93 -14.81 -12.28
C LEU A 425 -40.92 -15.75 -12.94
N MET A 426 -39.85 -16.11 -12.23
CA MET A 426 -38.85 -17.08 -12.74
C MET A 426 -39.49 -18.44 -13.03
N ALA A 427 -40.31 -18.96 -12.11
CA ALA A 427 -41.01 -20.23 -12.32
C ALA A 427 -41.98 -20.18 -13.51
N ARG A 428 -42.70 -19.07 -13.66
CA ARG A 428 -43.63 -18.86 -14.78
C ARG A 428 -42.92 -18.82 -16.13
N ALA A 429 -41.74 -18.19 -16.18
CA ALA A 429 -40.89 -18.11 -17.36
C ALA A 429 -40.24 -19.46 -17.71
N GLU A 430 -39.83 -20.25 -16.71
CA GLU A 430 -39.34 -21.61 -16.93
C GLU A 430 -40.43 -22.49 -17.54
N LYS A 431 -41.65 -22.43 -16.99
CA LYS A 431 -42.80 -23.14 -17.52
C LYS A 431 -43.14 -22.75 -18.97
N GLU A 432 -43.13 -21.46 -19.32
CA GLU A 432 -43.35 -21.03 -20.71
C GLU A 432 -42.25 -21.57 -21.64
N THR A 433 -41.01 -21.59 -21.17
CA THR A 433 -39.88 -22.11 -21.96
C THR A 433 -40.06 -23.60 -22.25
N GLU A 434 -40.54 -24.38 -21.28
CA GLU A 434 -40.85 -25.81 -21.45
C GLU A 434 -42.03 -26.04 -22.40
N GLU A 435 -43.07 -25.20 -22.35
CA GLU A 435 -44.28 -25.32 -23.17
C GLU A 435 -44.05 -24.90 -24.64
N VAL A 436 -43.32 -23.80 -24.86
CA VAL A 436 -43.16 -23.16 -26.18
C VAL A 436 -41.86 -23.57 -26.87
N GLY A 437 -40.87 -24.04 -26.11
CA GLY A 437 -39.54 -24.41 -26.62
C GLY A 437 -38.68 -23.21 -27.06
N ASN A 438 -39.02 -21.99 -26.64
CA ASN A 438 -38.29 -20.76 -26.94
C ASN A 438 -38.39 -19.74 -25.78
N TYR A 439 -37.60 -18.67 -25.84
CA TYR A 439 -37.48 -17.65 -24.80
C TYR A 439 -38.31 -16.40 -25.10
N VAL A 440 -39.60 -16.55 -25.38
CA VAL A 440 -40.48 -15.41 -25.72
C VAL A 440 -40.53 -14.39 -24.58
N TRP A 441 -40.59 -14.86 -23.32
CA TRP A 441 -40.50 -14.01 -22.13
C TRP A 441 -39.23 -13.16 -22.06
N ALA A 442 -38.13 -13.61 -22.66
CA ALA A 442 -36.81 -13.01 -22.49
C ALA A 442 -36.53 -11.84 -23.44
N LYS A 443 -37.52 -11.35 -24.18
CA LYS A 443 -37.32 -10.31 -25.22
C LYS A 443 -36.58 -9.08 -24.68
N GLU A 444 -37.04 -8.50 -23.58
CA GLU A 444 -36.43 -7.29 -23.00
C GLU A 444 -35.08 -7.59 -22.32
N PHE A 445 -34.94 -8.76 -21.70
CA PHE A 445 -33.66 -9.26 -21.19
C PHE A 445 -32.60 -9.35 -22.31
N ILE A 446 -32.96 -9.94 -23.45
CA ILE A 446 -32.06 -10.07 -24.61
C ILE A 446 -31.66 -8.69 -25.13
N LEU A 447 -32.58 -7.73 -25.19
CA LEU A 447 -32.27 -6.35 -25.60
C LEU A 447 -31.24 -5.71 -24.66
N LEU A 448 -31.45 -5.84 -23.35
CA LEU A 448 -30.54 -5.33 -22.33
C LEU A 448 -29.17 -6.00 -22.41
N PHE A 449 -29.12 -7.33 -22.57
CA PHE A 449 -27.87 -8.07 -22.71
C PHE A 449 -27.12 -7.72 -24.00
N GLN A 450 -27.83 -7.53 -25.12
CA GLN A 450 -27.20 -7.05 -26.36
C GLN A 450 -26.57 -5.67 -26.18
N LEU A 451 -27.26 -4.76 -25.50
CA LEU A 451 -26.73 -3.44 -25.19
C LEU A 451 -25.49 -3.54 -24.30
N ALA A 452 -25.59 -4.26 -23.19
CA ALA A 452 -24.49 -4.37 -22.23
C ALA A 452 -23.28 -5.09 -22.81
N GLU A 453 -23.46 -6.19 -23.54
CA GLU A 453 -22.38 -6.92 -24.24
C GLU A 453 -21.64 -5.98 -25.22
N LYS A 454 -22.40 -5.22 -26.02
CA LYS A 454 -21.83 -4.27 -26.98
C LYS A 454 -20.99 -3.19 -26.30
N GLN A 455 -21.48 -2.63 -25.18
CA GLN A 455 -20.75 -1.58 -24.48
C GLN A 455 -19.54 -2.13 -23.72
N LEU A 456 -19.64 -3.32 -23.14
CA LEU A 456 -18.51 -4.00 -22.50
C LEU A 456 -17.42 -4.30 -23.54
N ALA A 457 -17.77 -4.83 -24.71
CA ALA A 457 -16.82 -5.10 -25.79
C ALA A 457 -16.07 -3.83 -26.21
N ARG A 458 -16.81 -2.72 -26.45
CA ARG A 458 -16.20 -1.44 -26.79
C ARG A 458 -15.21 -0.97 -25.71
N LYS A 459 -15.60 -1.04 -24.43
CA LYS A 459 -14.74 -0.62 -23.31
C LYS A 459 -13.50 -1.50 -23.17
N ILE A 460 -13.62 -2.81 -23.40
CA ILE A 460 -12.47 -3.72 -23.40
C ILE A 460 -11.49 -3.35 -24.53
N GLU A 461 -11.98 -3.01 -25.73
CA GLU A 461 -11.12 -2.57 -26.83
C GLU A 461 -10.39 -1.25 -26.51
N GLU A 462 -11.07 -0.32 -25.84
CA GLU A 462 -10.49 0.95 -25.40
C GLU A 462 -9.41 0.78 -24.32
N ILE A 463 -9.62 -0.13 -23.36
CA ILE A 463 -8.74 -0.34 -22.21
C ILE A 463 -7.60 -1.33 -22.52
N PHE A 464 -7.86 -2.38 -23.31
CA PHE A 464 -6.95 -3.48 -23.60
C PHE A 464 -6.67 -3.66 -25.12
N PRO A 465 -6.10 -2.66 -25.80
CA PRO A 465 -5.92 -2.68 -27.26
C PRO A 465 -4.99 -3.80 -27.78
N SER A 466 -4.10 -4.34 -26.93
CA SER A 466 -3.19 -5.43 -27.29
C SER A 466 -3.82 -6.83 -27.27
N GLU A 467 -5.01 -7.01 -26.69
CA GLU A 467 -5.68 -8.32 -26.59
C GLU A 467 -6.65 -8.61 -27.76
N ILE A 468 -6.75 -7.69 -28.74
CA ILE A 468 -7.66 -7.76 -29.90
C ILE A 468 -7.50 -9.04 -30.74
N ASN A 469 -6.34 -9.71 -30.67
CA ASN A 469 -6.09 -10.95 -31.40
C ASN A 469 -6.80 -12.19 -30.83
N PHE A 470 -7.28 -12.19 -29.58
CA PHE A 470 -7.93 -13.39 -29.01
C PHE A 470 -9.44 -13.48 -29.28
N LEU A 471 -10.14 -12.35 -29.41
CA LEU A 471 -11.60 -12.33 -29.64
C LEU A 471 -11.98 -12.53 -31.11
N LYS A 472 -11.11 -12.16 -32.06
CA LYS A 472 -11.36 -12.34 -33.51
C LYS A 472 -11.09 -13.77 -34.03
N ILE A 473 -10.47 -14.64 -33.25
CA ILE A 473 -10.11 -16.01 -33.69
C ILE A 473 -11.21 -17.04 -33.34
N LYS A 474 -12.26 -16.64 -32.62
CA LYS A 474 -13.38 -17.53 -32.24
C LYS A 474 -14.78 -17.10 -32.72
N SER A 475 -14.86 -16.13 -33.64
CA SER A 475 -16.10 -15.80 -34.36
C SER A 475 -16.26 -16.64 -35.62
#